data_AF-K9WHE2-F1
#
_entry.id   AF-K9WHE2-F1
#
_cell.length_a   1.000
_cell.length_b   1.000
_cell.length_c   1.000
_cell.angle_alpha   90.00
_cell.angle_beta   90.00
_cell.angle_gamma   90.00
#
_symmetry.space_group_name_H-M   'P 1'
#
loop_
_entity.id
_entity.type
_entity.pdbx_description
1 polymer ?
#
loop_
_entity_poly.entity_id
_entity_poly.type
_entity_poly.pdbx_seq_one_letter_code
_entity_poly.pdbx_strand_id
1 'polypeptide(L)'
;MSNINQLIIEGCFNVESATPKGTYFQNLSDQSVRVKFSAAGQWTYNPNVGFHSAAGHPNYPKGTENYKLPGSPEGSLIVRRANGSFQYVGTEATIELNPMEIVSFVCNDDGVWGEVGGHYDNQGCISVIWALQMQDKYAQLRDFLTAEKWQEADEETARLMLKSVGRDFEGSFERDELSKIPCSLLKDLDKIWLFASQGRFGFSVQKEIWESVGGSPQTEDTAIAEGFGNRIGQYTNGNWVYYDDLTFNLSAPIGHLPALWWRRSWVNAGFAYPIDSLVQRLSTCKIS
;
A
#
# COMPACT_ATOMS: atom_id res chain seq x y z
N MET A 1 -4.36 -4.83 21.55
CA MET A 1 -4.51 -5.45 20.23
C MET A 1 -3.86 -4.51 19.22
N SER A 2 -2.58 -4.72 18.93
CA SER A 2 -1.84 -3.89 17.98
C SER A 2 -2.18 -4.35 16.57
N ASN A 3 -2.81 -3.48 15.80
CA ASN A 3 -3.07 -3.69 14.38
C ASN A 3 -1.76 -3.41 13.63
N ILE A 4 -0.90 -4.41 13.54
CA ILE A 4 0.33 -4.34 12.74
C ILE A 4 0.02 -5.11 11.45
N ASN A 5 -0.53 -4.44 10.44
CA ASN A 5 -0.69 -5.03 9.10
C ASN A 5 -0.83 -3.98 7.98
N GLN A 6 -0.08 -2.89 8.09
CA GLN A 6 0.28 -2.08 6.95
C GLN A 6 1.74 -1.70 7.14
N LEU A 7 2.52 -1.67 6.06
CA LEU A 7 3.82 -1.01 6.06
C LEU A 7 3.55 0.51 6.08
N ILE A 8 2.95 0.99 7.17
CA ILE A 8 2.70 2.40 7.40
C ILE A 8 4.01 2.95 7.93
N ILE A 9 4.65 3.83 7.16
CA ILE A 9 5.51 4.82 7.80
C ILE A 9 4.54 5.77 8.48
N GLU A 10 4.41 5.61 9.79
CA GLU A 10 3.61 6.46 10.65
C GLU A 10 4.49 7.28 11.59
N GLY A 11 3.99 8.43 11.97
CA GLY A 11 4.62 9.28 12.95
C GLY A 11 3.60 10.22 13.58
N CYS A 12 4.05 10.96 14.60
CA CYS A 12 3.23 11.96 15.25
C CYS A 12 4.01 13.26 15.45
N PHE A 13 3.30 14.38 15.44
CA PHE A 13 3.81 15.68 15.84
C PHE A 13 2.70 16.50 16.49
N ASN A 14 3.08 17.47 17.33
CA ASN A 14 2.15 18.43 17.90
C ASN A 14 2.15 19.72 17.09
N VAL A 15 0.97 20.32 16.96
CA VAL A 15 0.75 21.66 16.42
C VAL A 15 0.45 22.56 17.60
N GLU A 16 1.43 23.38 17.97
CA GLU A 16 1.31 24.35 19.05
C GLU A 16 0.51 25.56 18.56
N SER A 17 -0.59 25.87 19.26
CA SER A 17 -1.54 26.91 18.86
C SER A 17 -0.94 28.31 18.86
N ALA A 18 0.16 28.53 19.58
CA ALA A 18 0.87 29.81 19.68
C ALA A 18 1.96 30.02 18.61
N THR A 19 2.04 29.16 17.59
CA THR A 19 3.10 29.22 16.56
C THR A 19 2.57 29.66 15.18
N PRO A 20 2.90 30.87 14.69
CA PRO A 20 2.34 31.38 13.43
C PRO A 20 2.76 30.57 12.21
N LYS A 21 3.99 30.02 12.27
CA LYS A 21 4.58 29.17 11.23
C LYS A 21 4.08 27.73 11.29
N GLY A 22 3.54 27.30 12.45
CA GLY A 22 3.08 25.94 12.68
C GLY A 22 4.19 24.91 12.71
N THR A 23 3.79 23.65 12.52
CA THR A 23 4.68 22.48 12.49
C THR A 23 4.84 21.97 11.07
N TYR A 24 6.09 21.79 10.62
CA TYR A 24 6.38 21.38 9.24
C TYR A 24 6.28 19.86 9.04
N PHE A 25 5.83 19.47 7.85
CA PHE A 25 5.88 18.11 7.33
C PHE A 25 6.47 18.13 5.92
N GLN A 26 7.36 17.20 5.61
CA GLN A 26 8.02 17.11 4.30
C GLN A 26 7.83 15.73 3.68
N ASN A 27 7.42 15.70 2.41
CA ASN A 27 7.58 14.51 1.59
C ASN A 27 9.08 14.36 1.23
N LEU A 28 9.75 13.34 1.76
CA LEU A 28 11.17 13.07 1.45
C LEU A 28 11.37 12.14 0.24
N SER A 29 10.29 11.72 -0.42
CA SER A 29 10.35 10.86 -1.61
C SER A 29 10.59 11.68 -2.89
N ASP A 30 11.16 11.01 -3.89
CA ASP A 30 11.24 11.44 -5.29
C ASP A 30 9.90 11.30 -6.05
N GLN A 31 8.86 10.78 -5.41
CA GLN A 31 7.52 10.60 -5.97
C GLN A 31 6.47 11.39 -5.18
N SER A 32 5.35 11.71 -5.83
CA SER A 32 4.18 12.23 -5.14
C SER A 32 3.62 11.16 -4.20
N VAL A 33 3.24 11.57 -2.99
CA VAL A 33 2.66 10.68 -1.98
C VAL A 33 1.31 11.20 -1.54
N ARG A 34 0.38 10.31 -1.22
CA ARG A 34 -0.82 10.66 -0.47
C ARG A 34 -0.57 10.33 0.99
N VAL A 35 -0.84 11.27 1.88
CA VAL A 35 -0.65 11.10 3.33
C VAL A 35 -1.99 11.32 4.00
N LYS A 36 -2.44 10.32 4.75
CA LYS A 36 -3.59 10.45 5.64
C LYS A 36 -3.12 11.06 6.95
N PHE A 37 -3.70 12.19 7.33
CA PHE A 37 -3.49 12.86 8.61
C PHE A 37 -4.74 12.69 9.47
N SER A 38 -4.55 12.28 10.72
CA SER A 38 -5.60 12.13 11.74
C SER A 38 -5.21 12.97 12.94
N ALA A 39 -6.10 13.85 13.39
CA ALA A 39 -5.82 14.83 14.41
C ALA A 39 -6.71 14.62 15.65
N ALA A 40 -6.09 14.68 16.82
CA ALA A 40 -6.76 14.56 18.11
C ALA A 40 -6.21 15.59 19.10
N GLY A 41 -6.91 15.77 20.21
CA GLY A 41 -6.61 16.80 21.19
C GLY A 41 -7.59 17.97 21.13
N GLN A 42 -7.36 18.93 22.01
CA GLN A 42 -8.19 20.12 22.13
C GLN A 42 -7.31 21.34 22.38
N TRP A 43 -7.72 22.47 21.81
CA TRP A 43 -7.07 23.75 22.01
C TRP A 43 -8.10 24.88 21.98
N THR A 44 -7.70 26.09 22.30
CA THR A 44 -8.54 27.28 22.18
C THR A 44 -7.74 28.49 21.72
N TYR A 45 -8.33 29.32 20.85
CA TYR A 45 -7.80 30.63 20.47
C TYR A 45 -8.29 31.76 21.40
N ASN A 46 -9.23 31.46 22.29
CA ASN A 46 -9.72 32.40 23.29
C ASN A 46 -10.29 31.61 24.48
N PRO A 47 -9.68 31.67 25.67
CA PRO A 47 -10.13 30.93 26.84
C PRO A 47 -11.60 31.16 27.22
N ASN A 48 -12.18 32.31 26.85
CA ASN A 48 -13.60 32.61 27.11
C ASN A 48 -14.55 31.87 26.15
N VAL A 49 -14.05 31.41 25.02
CA VAL A 49 -14.79 30.68 23.98
C VAL A 49 -14.72 29.17 24.21
N GLY A 50 -13.65 28.70 24.86
CA GLY A 50 -13.50 27.33 25.33
C GLY A 50 -12.71 26.43 24.38
N PHE A 51 -12.36 25.25 24.88
CA PHE A 51 -11.58 24.23 24.17
C PHE A 51 -12.40 23.54 23.08
N HIS A 52 -11.79 23.33 21.91
CA HIS A 52 -12.39 22.66 20.77
C HIS A 52 -11.38 21.75 20.07
N SER A 53 -11.90 20.82 19.27
CA SER A 53 -11.08 19.82 18.57
C SER A 53 -10.45 20.39 17.29
N ALA A 54 -9.63 19.58 16.63
CA ALA A 54 -9.07 19.88 15.31
C ALA A 54 -10.14 20.15 14.22
N ALA A 55 -11.40 19.72 14.41
CA ALA A 55 -12.50 20.08 13.51
C ALA A 55 -12.81 21.59 13.49
N GLY A 56 -12.39 22.32 14.53
CA GLY A 56 -12.73 23.71 14.80
C GLY A 56 -13.91 23.87 15.75
N HIS A 57 -14.22 25.10 16.09
CA HIS A 57 -15.24 25.44 17.08
C HIS A 57 -16.66 25.19 16.53
N PRO A 58 -17.50 24.38 17.23
CA PRO A 58 -18.80 23.96 16.69
C PRO A 58 -19.79 25.12 16.49
N ASN A 59 -19.69 26.17 17.30
CA ASN A 59 -20.55 27.36 17.20
C ASN A 59 -20.04 28.42 16.21
N TYR A 60 -18.81 28.28 15.71
CA TYR A 60 -18.21 29.20 14.74
C TYR A 60 -17.75 28.46 13.48
N PRO A 61 -18.69 27.89 12.71
CA PRO A 61 -18.39 27.00 11.58
C PRO A 61 -17.82 27.72 10.35
N LYS A 62 -17.75 29.06 10.35
CA LYS A 62 -17.30 29.87 9.21
C LYS A 62 -16.48 31.06 9.68
N GLY A 63 -15.15 30.93 9.67
CA GLY A 63 -14.23 32.03 9.90
C GLY A 63 -14.43 33.15 8.86
N THR A 64 -14.21 34.39 9.30
CA THR A 64 -14.36 35.59 8.48
C THR A 64 -13.20 35.74 7.48
N GLU A 65 -13.22 36.82 6.68
CA GLU A 65 -12.16 37.14 5.72
C GLU A 65 -10.76 37.34 6.35
N ASN A 66 -10.70 37.58 7.66
CA ASN A 66 -9.46 37.79 8.40
C ASN A 66 -8.78 36.49 8.86
N TYR A 67 -9.45 35.34 8.71
CA TYR A 67 -8.91 34.04 9.06
C TYR A 67 -7.97 33.51 7.97
N LYS A 68 -7.01 32.66 8.36
CA LYS A 68 -6.09 32.01 7.42
C LYS A 68 -6.81 31.21 6.32
N LEU A 69 -7.93 30.57 6.65
CA LEU A 69 -8.81 29.88 5.70
C LEU A 69 -10.27 30.34 5.89
N PRO A 70 -10.67 31.45 5.25
CA PRO A 70 -12.03 31.97 5.35
C PRO A 70 -13.07 30.93 4.93
N GLY A 71 -14.22 30.93 5.62
CA GLY A 71 -15.31 29.98 5.37
C GLY A 71 -15.14 28.58 5.96
N SER A 72 -13.94 28.23 6.48
CA SER A 72 -13.74 27.03 7.30
C SER A 72 -13.96 27.34 8.79
N PRO A 73 -14.25 26.34 9.65
CA PRO A 73 -14.47 26.58 11.07
C PRO A 73 -13.30 27.32 11.74
N GLU A 74 -13.65 28.27 12.62
CA GLU A 74 -12.67 28.96 13.47
C GLU A 74 -11.94 27.93 14.33
N GLY A 75 -10.64 28.09 14.46
CA GLY A 75 -9.80 27.20 15.24
C GLY A 75 -9.62 25.78 14.66
N SER A 76 -10.05 25.53 13.41
CA SER A 76 -9.80 24.24 12.76
C SER A 76 -8.33 24.02 12.42
N LEU A 77 -7.91 22.75 12.35
CA LEU A 77 -6.60 22.40 11.81
C LEU A 77 -6.61 22.58 10.30
N ILE A 78 -5.62 23.30 9.79
CA ILE A 78 -5.42 23.53 8.36
C ILE A 78 -3.96 23.28 7.99
N VAL A 79 -3.71 23.04 6.70
CA VAL A 79 -2.37 22.90 6.15
C VAL A 79 -2.07 24.08 5.21
N ARG A 80 -0.89 24.67 5.36
CA ARG A 80 -0.34 25.72 4.50
C ARG A 80 0.68 25.12 3.54
N ARG A 81 0.54 25.41 2.25
CA ARG A 81 1.53 25.06 1.22
C ARG A 81 2.54 26.19 1.00
N ALA A 82 3.66 25.87 0.38
CA ALA A 82 4.73 26.84 0.07
C ALA A 82 4.25 28.02 -0.79
N ASN A 83 3.23 27.82 -1.63
CA ASN A 83 2.60 28.87 -2.44
C ASN A 83 1.66 29.80 -1.65
N GLY A 84 1.53 29.61 -0.33
CA GLY A 84 0.65 30.41 0.54
C GLY A 84 -0.81 29.95 0.57
N SER A 85 -1.19 28.94 -0.21
CA SER A 85 -2.54 28.39 -0.16
C SER A 85 -2.77 27.56 1.11
N PHE A 86 -4.03 27.55 1.57
CA PHE A 86 -4.47 26.76 2.70
C PHE A 86 -5.50 25.71 2.28
N GLN A 87 -5.50 24.57 2.97
CA GLN A 87 -6.47 23.50 2.82
C GLN A 87 -6.96 23.06 4.21
N TYR A 88 -8.26 22.80 4.32
CA TYR A 88 -8.88 22.27 5.54
C TYR A 88 -8.39 20.84 5.83
N VAL A 89 -8.01 20.56 7.08
CA VAL A 89 -7.63 19.22 7.55
C VAL A 89 -8.66 18.68 8.53
N GLY A 90 -9.10 19.48 9.50
CA GLY A 90 -10.07 19.04 10.50
C GLY A 90 -9.53 17.88 11.35
N THR A 91 -10.40 16.95 11.73
CA THR A 91 -10.02 15.73 12.45
C THR A 91 -9.33 14.70 11.58
N GLU A 92 -9.60 14.70 10.27
CA GLU A 92 -9.00 13.74 9.34
C GLU A 92 -9.02 14.29 7.91
N ALA A 93 -7.87 14.23 7.22
CA ALA A 93 -7.80 14.51 5.79
C ALA A 93 -6.69 13.71 5.12
N THR A 94 -6.86 13.44 3.83
CA THR A 94 -5.78 12.97 2.96
C THR A 94 -5.26 14.13 2.13
N ILE A 95 -3.94 14.34 2.16
CA ILE A 95 -3.27 15.37 1.37
C ILE A 95 -2.30 14.69 0.40
N GLU A 96 -2.35 15.08 -0.87
CA GLU A 96 -1.32 14.74 -1.85
C GLU A 96 -0.17 15.75 -1.79
N LEU A 97 1.05 15.24 -1.64
CA LEU A 97 2.29 16.01 -1.56
C LEU A 97 3.18 15.64 -2.73
N ASN A 98 3.64 16.65 -3.46
CA ASN A 98 4.59 16.50 -4.55
C ASN A 98 5.97 16.04 -4.03
N PRO A 99 6.86 15.52 -4.90
CA PRO A 99 8.22 15.19 -4.49
C PRO A 99 8.90 16.36 -3.78
N MET A 100 9.54 16.09 -2.64
CA MET A 100 10.24 17.08 -1.83
C MET A 100 9.37 18.24 -1.28
N GLU A 101 8.04 18.19 -1.42
CA GLU A 101 7.15 19.25 -0.95
C GLU A 101 7.16 19.38 0.57
N ILE A 102 7.26 20.62 1.05
CA ILE A 102 7.14 20.99 2.47
C ILE A 102 5.80 21.71 2.67
N VAL A 103 5.05 21.27 3.66
CA VAL A 103 3.83 21.91 4.14
C VAL A 103 3.95 22.25 5.63
N SER A 104 3.16 23.19 6.12
CA SER A 104 3.07 23.46 7.56
C SER A 104 1.63 23.36 8.07
N PHE A 105 1.46 22.66 9.19
CA PHE A 105 0.18 22.52 9.89
C PHE A 105 0.03 23.67 10.88
N VAL A 106 -1.07 24.41 10.74
CA VAL A 106 -1.38 25.58 11.57
C VAL A 106 -2.84 25.53 12.00
N CYS A 107 -3.15 26.25 13.07
CA CYS A 107 -4.51 26.51 13.50
C CYS A 107 -5.13 27.65 12.67
N ASN A 108 -6.39 27.48 12.25
CA ASN A 108 -7.18 28.49 11.54
C ASN A 108 -7.57 29.60 12.52
N ASP A 109 -6.79 30.66 12.52
CA ASP A 109 -6.90 31.77 13.45
C ASP A 109 -6.91 33.09 12.68
N ASP A 110 -7.41 34.15 13.32
CA ASP A 110 -7.45 35.48 12.71
C ASP A 110 -6.10 36.20 12.82
N GLY A 111 -5.70 36.86 11.74
CA GLY A 111 -4.42 37.58 11.67
C GLY A 111 -4.53 39.03 12.11
N VAL A 112 -5.63 39.44 12.74
CA VAL A 112 -6.04 40.85 12.87
C VAL A 112 -5.03 41.68 13.66
N TRP A 113 -4.30 41.06 14.59
CA TRP A 113 -3.31 41.71 15.45
C TRP A 113 -1.85 41.43 15.03
N GLY A 114 -1.64 40.95 13.80
CA GLY A 114 -0.34 40.53 13.28
C GLY A 114 0.09 39.16 13.81
N GLU A 115 1.08 38.54 13.15
CA GLU A 115 1.55 37.17 13.43
C GLU A 115 1.98 36.95 14.90
N VAL A 116 2.20 37.98 15.70
CA VAL A 116 2.64 37.82 17.09
C VAL A 116 1.48 38.08 18.08
N GLY A 117 0.55 38.98 17.75
CA GLY A 117 -0.48 39.45 18.68
C GLY A 117 -1.65 38.49 18.87
N GLY A 118 -2.07 37.76 17.83
CA GLY A 118 -3.24 36.86 17.87
C GLY A 118 -2.99 35.47 18.46
N HIS A 119 -1.82 35.24 19.07
CA HIS A 119 -1.40 33.89 19.50
C HIS A 119 -1.04 33.80 20.98
N TYR A 120 -1.10 34.91 21.74
CA TYR A 120 -0.67 34.97 23.14
C TYR A 120 -1.64 34.28 24.11
N ASP A 121 -2.92 34.26 23.77
CA ASP A 121 -3.99 33.66 24.59
C ASP A 121 -4.36 32.25 24.13
N ASN A 122 -3.71 31.74 23.08
CA ASN A 122 -3.94 30.40 22.59
C ASN A 122 -3.44 29.37 23.61
N GLN A 123 -4.28 28.39 23.95
CA GLN A 123 -3.94 27.33 24.92
C GLN A 123 -4.24 25.94 24.36
N GLY A 124 -3.39 24.97 24.69
CA GLY A 124 -3.51 23.58 24.25
C GLY A 124 -2.77 23.28 22.95
N CYS A 125 -2.91 22.05 22.46
CA CYS A 125 -2.25 21.61 21.23
C CYS A 125 -3.08 20.54 20.53
N ILE A 126 -2.80 20.34 19.23
CA ILE A 126 -3.36 19.25 18.44
C ILE A 126 -2.24 18.26 18.13
N SER A 127 -2.44 17.00 18.50
CA SER A 127 -1.58 15.90 18.08
C SER A 127 -2.05 15.38 16.73
N VAL A 128 -1.15 15.38 15.75
CA VAL A 128 -1.38 14.87 14.40
C VAL A 128 -0.63 13.57 14.22
N ILE A 129 -1.35 12.50 13.93
CA ILE A 129 -0.82 11.22 13.48
C ILE A 129 -0.90 11.22 11.95
N TRP A 130 0.16 10.79 11.28
CA TRP A 130 0.17 10.67 9.84
C TRP A 130 0.52 9.25 9.41
N ALA A 131 -0.03 8.85 8.27
CA ALA A 131 0.17 7.56 7.64
C ALA A 131 0.29 7.77 6.14
N LEU A 132 1.34 7.25 5.50
CA LEU A 132 1.39 7.21 4.04
C LEU A 132 0.21 6.39 3.52
N GLN A 133 -0.69 7.06 2.81
CA GLN A 133 -1.71 6.41 2.02
C GLN A 133 -1.07 5.97 0.71
N MET A 134 -0.40 4.83 0.74
CA MET A 134 -0.05 4.18 -0.51
C MET A 134 -1.35 3.94 -1.27
N GLN A 135 -1.43 4.39 -2.53
CA GLN A 135 -2.44 3.87 -3.44
C GLN A 135 -2.28 2.36 -3.40
N ASP A 136 -3.20 1.69 -2.71
CA ASP A 136 -3.01 0.30 -2.39
C ASP A 136 -3.38 -0.49 -3.65
N LYS A 137 -2.46 -0.44 -4.62
CA LYS A 137 -2.45 -1.18 -5.87
C LYS A 137 -2.71 -2.67 -5.63
N TYR A 138 -2.47 -3.12 -4.39
CA TYR A 138 -2.63 -4.47 -3.91
C TYR A 138 -3.58 -4.57 -2.70
N ALA A 139 -4.43 -3.58 -2.42
CA ALA A 139 -5.34 -3.60 -1.25
C ALA A 139 -6.19 -4.86 -1.27
N GLN A 140 -6.83 -5.12 -2.41
CA GLN A 140 -7.68 -6.29 -2.57
C GLN A 140 -6.91 -7.60 -2.33
N LEU A 141 -5.68 -7.70 -2.85
CA LEU A 141 -4.81 -8.85 -2.60
C LEU A 141 -4.51 -9.01 -1.10
N ARG A 142 -4.14 -7.91 -0.43
CA ARG A 142 -3.84 -7.89 1.01
C ARG A 142 -5.07 -8.24 1.85
N ASP A 143 -6.24 -7.73 1.48
CA ASP A 143 -7.50 -8.02 2.15
C ASP A 143 -7.85 -9.50 2.05
N PHE A 144 -7.69 -10.10 0.85
CA PHE A 144 -7.88 -11.54 0.67
C PHE A 144 -6.88 -12.36 1.49
N LEU A 145 -5.59 -12.02 1.44
CA LEU A 145 -4.56 -12.73 2.19
C LEU A 145 -4.75 -12.60 3.71
N THR A 146 -5.13 -11.43 4.20
CA THR A 146 -5.39 -11.18 5.63
C THR A 146 -6.64 -11.92 6.11
N ALA A 147 -7.64 -12.06 5.24
CA ALA A 147 -8.84 -12.85 5.51
C ALA A 147 -8.65 -14.36 5.26
N GLU A 148 -7.42 -14.82 5.00
CA GLU A 148 -7.08 -16.21 4.64
C GLU A 148 -7.88 -16.75 3.44
N LYS A 149 -8.29 -15.85 2.54
CA LYS A 149 -8.96 -16.15 1.28
C LYS A 149 -7.92 -16.41 0.19
N TRP A 150 -7.19 -17.51 0.34
CA TRP A 150 -6.02 -17.83 -0.49
C TRP A 150 -6.34 -18.04 -1.97
N GLN A 151 -7.53 -18.57 -2.29
CA GLN A 151 -7.96 -18.73 -3.67
C GLN A 151 -8.23 -17.38 -4.31
N GLU A 152 -9.01 -16.51 -3.67
CA GLU A 152 -9.28 -15.15 -4.13
C GLU A 152 -8.01 -14.31 -4.27
N ALA A 153 -7.05 -14.48 -3.35
CA ALA A 153 -5.73 -13.86 -3.44
C ALA A 153 -4.93 -14.34 -4.66
N ASP A 154 -5.01 -15.63 -4.98
CA ASP A 154 -4.37 -16.19 -6.18
C ASP A 154 -4.99 -15.62 -7.47
N GLU A 155 -6.33 -15.55 -7.53
CA GLU A 155 -7.05 -14.95 -8.67
C GLU A 155 -6.66 -13.48 -8.87
N GLU A 156 -6.62 -12.72 -7.77
CA GLU A 156 -6.25 -11.31 -7.76
C GLU A 156 -4.80 -11.10 -8.19
N THR A 157 -3.89 -11.98 -7.77
CA THR A 157 -2.48 -11.96 -8.21
C THR A 157 -2.38 -12.14 -9.73
N ALA A 158 -3.08 -13.13 -10.28
CA ALA A 158 -3.13 -13.35 -11.72
C ALA A 158 -3.73 -12.14 -12.47
N ARG A 159 -4.80 -11.54 -11.94
CA ARG A 159 -5.42 -10.33 -12.50
C ARG A 159 -4.47 -9.14 -12.54
N LEU A 160 -3.72 -8.90 -11.46
CA LEU A 160 -2.74 -7.81 -11.38
C LEU A 160 -1.61 -8.00 -12.40
N MET A 161 -1.15 -9.24 -12.59
CA MET A 161 -0.12 -9.59 -13.57
C MET A 161 -0.62 -9.44 -15.01
N LEU A 162 -1.82 -9.92 -15.35
CA LEU A 162 -2.43 -9.75 -16.68
C LEU A 162 -2.66 -8.27 -17.01
N LYS A 163 -3.20 -7.50 -16.06
CA LYS A 163 -3.42 -6.06 -16.22
C LYS A 163 -2.10 -5.32 -16.50
N SER A 164 -0.99 -5.77 -15.92
CA SER A 164 0.31 -5.14 -16.12
C SER A 164 0.87 -5.26 -17.53
N VAL A 165 0.38 -6.25 -18.30
CA VAL A 165 0.72 -6.46 -19.71
C VAL A 165 -0.40 -6.03 -20.65
N GLY A 166 -1.38 -5.27 -20.14
CA GLY A 166 -2.47 -4.69 -20.95
C GLY A 166 -3.58 -5.66 -21.30
N ARG A 167 -3.74 -6.76 -20.53
CA ARG A 167 -4.81 -7.75 -20.74
C ARG A 167 -5.88 -7.68 -19.66
N ASP A 168 -7.12 -7.97 -20.09
CA ASP A 168 -8.23 -8.26 -19.19
C ASP A 168 -8.10 -9.66 -18.58
N PHE A 169 -8.92 -9.95 -17.57
CA PHE A 169 -8.86 -11.19 -16.79
C PHE A 169 -9.44 -12.40 -17.53
N GLU A 170 -8.79 -12.81 -18.63
CA GLU A 170 -9.18 -13.98 -19.42
C GLU A 170 -7.96 -14.75 -19.93
N GLY A 171 -8.05 -16.08 -19.91
CA GLY A 171 -7.06 -17.00 -20.49
C GLY A 171 -5.80 -17.22 -19.65
N SER A 172 -4.79 -17.86 -20.25
CA SER A 172 -3.47 -18.11 -19.65
C SER A 172 -2.44 -17.06 -20.09
N PHE A 173 -1.32 -16.97 -19.37
CA PHE A 173 -0.15 -16.19 -19.80
C PHE A 173 0.55 -16.87 -20.98
N GLU A 174 0.90 -16.08 -21.99
CA GLU A 174 1.85 -16.47 -23.03
C GLU A 174 3.28 -16.20 -22.56
N ARG A 175 4.26 -16.96 -23.07
CA ARG A 175 5.69 -16.85 -22.72
C ARG A 175 6.21 -15.40 -22.83
N ASP A 176 5.87 -14.73 -23.92
CA ASP A 176 6.32 -13.36 -24.19
C ASP A 176 5.71 -12.34 -23.23
N GLU A 177 4.58 -12.65 -22.58
CA GLU A 177 3.92 -11.75 -21.64
C GLU A 177 4.59 -11.78 -20.27
N LEU A 178 4.98 -12.96 -19.79
CA LEU A 178 5.75 -13.09 -18.54
C LEU A 178 7.04 -12.27 -18.61
N SER A 179 7.68 -12.23 -19.79
CA SER A 179 8.88 -11.43 -20.03
C SER A 179 8.64 -9.91 -19.94
N LYS A 180 7.39 -9.44 -20.04
CA LYS A 180 7.02 -8.01 -20.04
C LYS A 180 6.57 -7.52 -18.65
N ILE A 181 6.25 -8.42 -17.72
CA ILE A 181 5.74 -8.05 -16.39
C ILE A 181 6.75 -7.16 -15.65
N PRO A 182 6.37 -5.97 -15.14
CA PRO A 182 7.30 -5.07 -14.46
C PRO A 182 7.97 -5.70 -13.25
N CYS A 183 9.28 -5.51 -13.10
CA CYS A 183 10.03 -6.04 -11.96
C CYS A 183 9.55 -5.48 -10.61
N SER A 184 9.09 -4.24 -10.56
CA SER A 184 8.49 -3.65 -9.36
C SER A 184 7.24 -4.42 -8.93
N LEU A 185 6.37 -4.78 -9.88
CA LEU A 185 5.18 -5.58 -9.60
C LEU A 185 5.53 -6.96 -9.03
N LEU A 186 6.45 -7.69 -9.65
CA LEU A 186 6.85 -9.01 -9.17
C LEU A 186 7.46 -8.95 -7.76
N LYS A 187 8.30 -7.94 -7.48
CA LYS A 187 8.87 -7.72 -6.13
C LYS A 187 7.80 -7.43 -5.08
N ASP A 188 6.79 -6.63 -5.43
CA ASP A 188 5.73 -6.30 -4.49
C ASP A 188 4.85 -7.51 -4.20
N LEU A 189 4.42 -8.24 -5.24
CA LEU A 189 3.60 -9.45 -5.11
C LEU A 189 4.32 -10.51 -4.28
N ASP A 190 5.60 -10.76 -4.58
CA ASP A 190 6.40 -11.73 -3.85
C ASP A 190 6.48 -11.39 -2.34
N LYS A 191 6.78 -10.14 -2.00
CA LYS A 191 6.81 -9.68 -0.60
C LYS A 191 5.48 -9.84 0.11
N ILE A 192 4.37 -9.55 -0.58
CA ILE A 192 3.03 -9.66 -0.02
C ILE A 192 2.70 -11.13 0.29
N TRP A 193 2.99 -12.04 -0.64
CA TRP A 193 2.79 -13.47 -0.45
C TRP A 193 3.69 -14.06 0.64
N LEU A 194 4.97 -13.71 0.66
CA LEU A 194 5.92 -14.13 1.70
C LEU A 194 5.44 -13.67 3.08
N PHE A 195 5.05 -12.40 3.22
CA PHE A 195 4.61 -11.86 4.50
C PHE A 195 3.35 -12.57 5.02
N ALA A 196 2.31 -12.68 4.18
CA ALA A 196 1.05 -13.29 4.58
C ALA A 196 1.18 -14.79 4.91
N SER A 197 2.08 -15.49 4.22
CA SER A 197 2.28 -16.93 4.36
C SER A 197 3.39 -17.32 5.34
N GLN A 198 4.00 -16.37 6.05
CA GLN A 198 5.16 -16.59 6.91
C GLN A 198 6.34 -17.25 6.15
N GLY A 199 6.57 -16.81 4.92
CA GLY A 199 7.65 -17.25 4.05
C GLY A 199 7.38 -18.58 3.31
N ARG A 200 6.16 -19.13 3.40
CA ARG A 200 5.84 -20.44 2.77
C ARG A 200 5.52 -20.32 1.29
N PHE A 201 4.91 -19.22 0.86
CA PHE A 201 4.40 -18.98 -0.48
C PHE A 201 5.04 -17.72 -1.07
N GLY A 202 5.22 -17.71 -2.39
CA GLY A 202 5.91 -16.63 -3.10
C GLY A 202 6.61 -17.12 -4.36
N PHE A 203 6.93 -16.19 -5.25
CA PHE A 203 7.66 -16.45 -6.49
C PHE A 203 9.14 -16.74 -6.24
N SER A 204 9.76 -16.08 -5.26
CA SER A 204 11.13 -16.39 -4.78
C SER A 204 11.21 -17.83 -4.30
N VAL A 205 10.27 -18.25 -3.45
CA VAL A 205 10.17 -19.62 -2.95
C VAL A 205 10.03 -20.63 -4.09
N GLN A 206 9.15 -20.36 -5.06
CA GLN A 206 8.98 -21.22 -6.24
C GLN A 206 10.26 -21.30 -7.08
N LYS A 207 10.96 -20.18 -7.24
CA LYS A 207 12.23 -20.13 -7.96
C LYS A 207 13.30 -20.99 -7.27
N GLU A 208 13.46 -20.88 -5.96
CA GLU A 208 14.41 -21.73 -5.20
C GLU A 208 14.09 -23.21 -5.37
N ILE A 209 12.80 -23.58 -5.32
CA ILE A 209 12.38 -24.97 -5.50
C ILE A 209 12.67 -25.45 -6.94
N TRP A 210 12.37 -24.63 -7.96
CA TRP A 210 12.69 -24.91 -9.36
C TRP A 210 14.18 -25.19 -9.55
N GLU A 211 15.03 -24.32 -9.00
CA GLU A 211 16.48 -24.48 -9.06
C GLU A 211 16.96 -25.74 -8.31
N SER A 212 16.32 -26.07 -7.18
CA SER A 212 16.67 -27.26 -6.39
C SER A 212 16.38 -28.60 -7.10
N VAL A 213 15.43 -28.63 -8.04
CA VAL A 213 15.12 -29.82 -8.86
C VAL A 213 15.91 -29.86 -10.17
N GLY A 214 16.91 -29.00 -10.32
CA GLY A 214 17.77 -28.91 -11.51
C GLY A 214 17.24 -27.97 -12.59
N GLY A 215 16.15 -27.24 -12.33
CA GLY A 215 15.61 -26.25 -13.22
C GLY A 215 16.49 -25.00 -13.31
N SER A 216 16.49 -24.37 -14.47
CA SER A 216 17.12 -23.07 -14.71
C SER A 216 16.23 -22.24 -15.67
N PRO A 217 16.53 -20.95 -15.92
CA PRO A 217 15.86 -20.22 -16.99
C PRO A 217 15.88 -21.02 -18.30
N GLN A 218 14.74 -21.07 -19.01
CA GLN A 218 14.60 -21.78 -20.30
C GLN A 218 14.76 -23.32 -20.24
N THR A 219 14.65 -23.92 -19.05
CA THR A 219 14.65 -25.38 -18.92
C THR A 219 13.31 -25.96 -19.37
N GLU A 220 13.30 -26.59 -20.54
CA GLU A 220 12.13 -27.26 -21.14
C GLU A 220 12.19 -28.78 -20.95
N ASP A 221 12.37 -29.23 -19.70
CA ASP A 221 12.44 -30.66 -19.34
C ASP A 221 11.20 -31.06 -18.53
N THR A 222 10.48 -32.07 -19.02
CA THR A 222 9.24 -32.54 -18.38
C THR A 222 9.49 -33.21 -17.04
N ALA A 223 10.59 -33.96 -16.87
CA ALA A 223 10.91 -34.61 -15.61
C ALA A 223 11.27 -33.58 -14.52
N ILE A 224 11.95 -32.49 -14.90
CA ILE A 224 12.23 -31.37 -13.99
C ILE A 224 10.91 -30.67 -13.61
N ALA A 225 10.01 -30.43 -14.57
CA ALA A 225 8.71 -29.84 -14.31
C ALA A 225 7.84 -30.70 -13.38
N GLU A 226 7.78 -32.00 -13.60
CA GLU A 226 7.08 -32.95 -12.72
C GLU A 226 7.73 -33.03 -11.33
N GLY A 227 9.05 -32.93 -11.25
CA GLY A 227 9.81 -32.84 -9.99
C GLY A 227 9.44 -31.59 -9.20
N PHE A 228 9.39 -30.44 -9.85
CA PHE A 228 8.92 -29.19 -9.27
C PHE A 228 7.47 -29.30 -8.80
N GLY A 229 6.57 -29.76 -9.67
CA GLY A 229 5.16 -29.97 -9.36
C GLY A 229 4.95 -30.89 -8.15
N ASN A 230 5.73 -31.97 -8.03
CA ASN A 230 5.73 -32.85 -6.85
C ASN A 230 6.12 -32.08 -5.58
N ARG A 231 7.18 -31.28 -5.63
CA ARG A 231 7.68 -30.52 -4.47
C ARG A 231 6.67 -29.51 -3.95
N ILE A 232 6.00 -28.80 -4.85
CA ILE A 232 5.00 -27.81 -4.49
C ILE A 232 3.60 -28.41 -4.32
N GLY A 233 3.40 -29.71 -4.55
CA GLY A 233 2.11 -30.39 -4.41
C GLY A 233 1.09 -30.10 -5.51
N GLN A 234 1.54 -29.68 -6.70
CA GLN A 234 0.69 -29.47 -7.87
C GLN A 234 0.77 -30.61 -8.90
N TYR A 235 1.62 -31.62 -8.66
CA TYR A 235 1.70 -32.84 -9.44
C TYR A 235 1.72 -34.05 -8.50
N THR A 236 0.71 -34.91 -8.60
CA THR A 236 0.53 -36.08 -7.73
C THR A 236 -0.02 -37.25 -8.54
N ASN A 237 0.34 -38.49 -8.18
CA ASN A 237 -0.15 -39.70 -8.85
C ASN A 237 0.03 -39.67 -10.39
N GLY A 238 1.17 -39.12 -10.85
CA GLY A 238 1.49 -39.03 -12.29
C GLY A 238 0.65 -38.01 -13.07
N ASN A 239 -0.07 -37.12 -12.39
CA ASN A 239 -0.93 -36.12 -13.02
C ASN A 239 -0.81 -34.76 -12.33
N TRP A 240 -0.99 -33.72 -13.13
CA TRP A 240 -1.10 -32.35 -12.64
C TRP A 240 -2.48 -32.15 -11.99
N VAL A 241 -2.53 -31.50 -10.83
CA VAL A 241 -3.75 -31.32 -10.01
C VAL A 241 -4.56 -30.13 -10.52
N TYR A 242 -5.83 -30.35 -10.91
CA TYR A 242 -6.69 -29.27 -11.39
C TYR A 242 -6.79 -28.11 -10.39
N TYR A 243 -6.92 -26.88 -10.91
CA TYR A 243 -6.99 -25.66 -10.10
C TYR A 243 -8.00 -25.76 -8.96
N ASP A 244 -9.21 -26.22 -9.28
CA ASP A 244 -10.33 -26.31 -8.35
C ASP A 244 -10.09 -27.38 -7.26
N ASP A 245 -9.10 -28.26 -7.46
CA ASP A 245 -8.68 -29.31 -6.53
C ASP A 245 -7.41 -28.93 -5.74
N LEU A 246 -6.85 -27.72 -5.94
CA LEU A 246 -5.67 -27.26 -5.19
C LEU A 246 -6.02 -26.94 -3.72
N THR A 247 -4.98 -26.95 -2.86
CA THR A 247 -5.15 -26.66 -1.43
C THR A 247 -4.90 -25.18 -1.14
N PHE A 248 -5.98 -24.42 -0.98
CA PHE A 248 -5.93 -22.97 -0.71
C PHE A 248 -5.90 -22.64 0.79
N ASN A 249 -4.85 -23.09 1.48
CA ASN A 249 -4.57 -22.72 2.87
C ASN A 249 -3.09 -22.99 3.24
N LEU A 250 -2.68 -22.59 4.45
CA LEU A 250 -1.30 -22.72 4.94
C LEU A 250 -0.81 -24.17 5.13
N SER A 251 -1.70 -25.18 5.13
CA SER A 251 -1.30 -26.59 5.20
C SER A 251 -0.71 -27.12 3.89
N ALA A 252 -0.88 -26.38 2.78
CA ALA A 252 -0.29 -26.74 1.50
C ALA A 252 1.26 -26.75 1.56
N PRO A 253 1.93 -27.50 0.66
CA PRO A 253 3.38 -27.54 0.60
C PRO A 253 4.03 -26.17 0.38
N ILE A 254 5.29 -26.03 0.76
CA ILE A 254 6.06 -24.80 0.51
C ILE A 254 6.14 -24.55 -1.01
N GLY A 255 5.92 -23.30 -1.43
CA GLY A 255 5.86 -22.90 -2.84
C GLY A 255 4.55 -23.24 -3.56
N HIS A 256 3.54 -23.80 -2.89
CA HIS A 256 2.27 -24.20 -3.53
C HIS A 256 1.55 -23.04 -4.21
N LEU A 257 1.60 -21.83 -3.63
CA LEU A 257 0.98 -20.63 -4.16
C LEU A 257 2.05 -19.53 -4.40
N PRO A 258 1.81 -18.61 -5.35
CA PRO A 258 0.67 -18.52 -6.27
C PRO A 258 0.67 -19.60 -7.37
N ALA A 259 -0.52 -20.09 -7.77
CA ALA A 259 -0.74 -21.15 -8.76
C ALA A 259 -1.16 -20.59 -10.14
N LEU A 260 -0.35 -19.69 -10.70
CA LEU A 260 -0.60 -18.97 -11.97
C LEU A 260 -0.76 -19.87 -13.21
N TRP A 261 -0.44 -21.15 -13.09
CA TRP A 261 -0.21 -22.10 -14.19
C TRP A 261 -1.50 -22.75 -14.73
N TRP A 262 -2.64 -22.45 -14.12
CA TRP A 262 -3.81 -23.34 -14.16
C TRP A 262 -5.10 -22.75 -14.73
N ARG A 263 -5.10 -21.50 -15.22
CA ARG A 263 -6.32 -20.90 -15.78
C ARG A 263 -6.60 -21.42 -17.20
N ARG A 264 -7.55 -22.36 -17.27
CA ARG A 264 -8.51 -22.72 -18.33
C ARG A 264 -8.11 -23.44 -19.63
N SER A 265 -6.84 -23.69 -20.02
CA SER A 265 -6.63 -24.33 -21.35
C SER A 265 -5.42 -25.25 -21.59
N TRP A 266 -4.56 -25.59 -20.64
CA TRP A 266 -3.38 -26.43 -20.93
C TRP A 266 -3.53 -27.85 -20.40
N VAL A 267 -4.41 -28.65 -21.03
CA VAL A 267 -4.44 -30.10 -20.83
C VAL A 267 -3.60 -30.86 -21.87
N ASN A 268 -3.04 -30.19 -22.89
CA ASN A 268 -2.41 -30.87 -24.04
C ASN A 268 -1.06 -30.30 -24.53
N ALA A 269 -0.43 -29.34 -23.84
CA ALA A 269 0.94 -28.93 -24.16
C ALA A 269 1.73 -28.71 -22.86
N GLY A 270 2.92 -29.29 -22.79
CA GLY A 270 3.66 -29.60 -21.56
C GLY A 270 3.78 -28.47 -20.54
N PHE A 271 3.82 -28.83 -19.26
CA PHE A 271 3.85 -27.90 -18.13
C PHE A 271 5.19 -27.14 -17.93
N ALA A 272 6.25 -27.50 -18.65
CA ALA A 272 7.58 -26.92 -18.45
C ALA A 272 7.68 -25.44 -18.88
N TYR A 273 6.82 -24.99 -19.82
CA TYR A 273 6.94 -23.71 -20.53
C TYR A 273 6.54 -22.42 -19.75
N PRO A 274 5.71 -22.45 -18.70
CA PRO A 274 5.37 -21.23 -17.95
C PRO A 274 6.34 -20.90 -16.81
N ILE A 275 6.82 -21.91 -16.07
CA ILE A 275 7.65 -21.70 -14.88
C ILE A 275 9.08 -21.28 -15.24
N ASP A 276 9.68 -21.86 -16.29
CA ASP A 276 11.00 -21.48 -16.78
C ASP A 276 11.05 -19.99 -17.19
N SER A 277 9.97 -19.53 -17.82
CA SER A 277 9.77 -18.15 -18.28
C SER A 277 9.59 -17.18 -17.12
N LEU A 278 8.82 -17.57 -16.09
CA LEU A 278 8.73 -16.79 -14.86
C LEU A 278 10.08 -16.73 -14.16
N VAL A 279 10.77 -17.87 -13.97
CA VAL A 279 12.09 -17.94 -13.33
C VAL A 279 13.11 -17.07 -14.09
N GLN A 280 13.09 -17.09 -15.43
CA GLN A 280 13.91 -16.19 -16.24
C GLN A 280 13.61 -14.71 -15.91
N ARG A 281 12.33 -14.35 -15.79
CA ARG A 281 11.93 -12.98 -15.44
C ARG A 281 12.33 -12.62 -14.02
N LEU A 282 12.14 -13.50 -13.05
CA LEU A 282 12.54 -13.30 -11.65
C LEU A 282 14.05 -13.08 -11.54
N SER A 283 14.85 -13.85 -12.28
CA SER A 283 16.30 -13.68 -12.38
C SER A 283 16.70 -12.34 -13.01
N THR A 284 16.01 -11.92 -14.08
CA THR A 284 16.20 -10.59 -14.68
C THR A 284 15.88 -9.47 -13.68
N CYS A 285 14.85 -9.68 -12.86
CA CYS A 285 14.41 -8.73 -11.84
C CYS A 285 15.24 -8.76 -10.55
N LYS A 286 16.21 -9.69 -10.43
CA LYS A 286 17.03 -9.93 -9.24
C LYS A 286 16.18 -10.21 -8.01
N ILE A 287 15.20 -11.11 -8.16
CA ILE A 287 14.41 -11.66 -7.07
C ILE A 287 15.06 -13.00 -6.69
N SER A 288 15.47 -13.10 -5.44
CA SER A 288 16.10 -14.26 -4.79
C SER A 288 15.34 -14.52 -3.51
#